data_AF-A0A7C1IDC9-F1
#
_entry.id   AF-A0A7C1IDC9-F1
#
_cell.length_a   1.000
_cell.length_b   1.000
_cell.length_c   1.000
_cell.angle_alpha   90.00
_cell.angle_beta   90.00
_cell.angle_gamma   90.00
#
_symmetry.space_group_name_H-M   'P 1'
#
loop_
_entity.id
_entity.type
_entity.pdbx_description
1 polymer ?
#
loop_
_entity_poly.entity_id
_entity_poly.type
_entity_poly.pdbx_seq_one_letter_code
_entity_poly.pdbx_strand_id
1 'polypeptide(L)'
;PLYINLGTYARTNHKSNGSEVRHFCTGEIMPFVNTDIQFFPISHDTADPVGFRIHSDEGEIIHATDLGIADNGLGEIFNSARVILMDFNHDLEMLVKGPYPIFLKERIAGNKGHLSNESAAKFLAGLELPNLEALILAHMSRTNNVPTVARSAAQAVFEKRKKTPQIIAADQYRPRFVDLGPSFEA
;
A
#
# COMPACT_ATOMS: atom_id res chain seq x y z
N PRO A 1 17.07 -13.27 8.59
CA PRO A 1 16.62 -12.50 9.78
C PRO A 1 15.15 -12.12 9.62
N LEU A 2 14.38 -12.07 10.72
CA LEU A 2 13.01 -11.59 10.80
C LEU A 2 13.01 -10.17 11.38
N TYR A 3 12.58 -9.19 10.58
CA TYR A 3 12.40 -7.82 11.05
C TYR A 3 10.95 -7.61 11.52
N ILE A 4 10.76 -7.18 12.76
CA ILE A 4 9.42 -7.09 13.37
C ILE A 4 9.38 -6.08 14.53
N ASN A 5 8.36 -5.21 14.55
CA ASN A 5 8.15 -4.32 15.70
C ASN A 5 7.63 -5.09 16.94
N LEU A 6 7.78 -4.48 18.11
CA LEU A 6 7.44 -5.10 19.37
C LEU A 6 5.94 -5.43 19.48
N GLY A 7 5.07 -4.55 18.97
CA GLY A 7 3.62 -4.75 18.98
C GLY A 7 3.19 -6.01 18.23
N THR A 8 3.70 -6.18 17.01
CA THR A 8 3.44 -7.38 16.19
C THR A 8 4.09 -8.61 16.84
N TYR A 9 5.33 -8.51 17.31
CA TYR A 9 6.05 -9.65 17.89
C TYR A 9 5.35 -10.21 19.14
N ALA A 10 4.81 -9.35 20.00
CA ALA A 10 4.03 -9.78 21.16
C ALA A 10 2.79 -10.60 20.74
N ARG A 11 2.11 -10.24 19.65
CA ARG A 11 0.96 -11.00 19.13
C ARG A 11 1.32 -12.38 18.58
N THR A 12 2.58 -12.60 18.24
CA THR A 12 3.08 -13.94 17.85
C THR A 12 3.38 -14.85 19.06
N ASN A 13 3.18 -14.38 20.30
CA ASN A 13 3.72 -15.00 21.52
C ASN A 13 5.24 -15.19 21.43
N HIS A 14 5.94 -14.20 20.87
CA HIS A 14 7.40 -14.19 20.67
C HIS A 14 7.95 -15.36 19.83
N LYS A 15 7.12 -15.99 18.99
CA LYS A 15 7.56 -17.09 18.12
C LYS A 15 8.31 -16.57 16.91
N SER A 16 9.56 -16.98 16.75
CA SER A 16 10.41 -16.63 15.60
C SER A 16 10.69 -17.80 14.64
N ASN A 17 10.22 -19.01 14.98
CA ASN A 17 10.48 -20.25 14.22
C ASN A 17 11.96 -20.47 13.89
N GLY A 18 12.86 -20.15 14.83
CA GLY A 18 14.31 -20.32 14.67
C GLY A 18 15.00 -19.20 13.89
N SER A 19 14.29 -18.15 13.48
CA SER A 19 14.89 -16.99 12.83
C SER A 19 15.52 -16.03 13.84
N GLU A 20 16.66 -15.45 13.49
CA GLU A 20 17.23 -14.27 14.17
C GLU A 20 16.22 -13.12 14.08
N VAL A 21 15.79 -12.59 15.23
CA VAL A 21 14.81 -11.49 15.31
C VAL A 21 15.56 -10.16 15.41
N ARG A 22 15.16 -9.20 14.58
CA ARG A 22 15.62 -7.81 14.63
C ARG A 22 14.42 -6.90 14.80
N HIS A 23 14.46 -6.06 15.83
CA HIS A 23 13.38 -5.15 16.13
C HIS A 23 13.57 -3.81 15.43
N PHE A 24 12.45 -3.20 15.07
CA PHE A 24 12.36 -1.80 14.67
C PHE A 24 11.23 -1.13 15.45
N CYS A 25 11.30 0.18 15.58
CA CYS A 25 10.23 1.01 16.11
C CYS A 25 9.41 1.62 14.96
N THR A 26 8.09 1.74 15.15
CA THR A 26 7.26 2.52 14.23
C THR A 26 7.73 3.98 14.24
N GLY A 27 7.98 4.54 13.05
CA GLY A 27 8.57 5.87 12.84
C GLY A 27 10.09 5.85 12.63
N GLU A 28 10.77 4.73 12.91
CA GLU A 28 12.21 4.61 12.74
C GLU A 28 12.61 4.53 11.26
N ILE A 29 13.82 5.02 10.95
CA ILE A 29 14.52 4.80 9.68
C ILE A 29 15.64 3.80 9.94
N MET A 30 15.62 2.68 9.25
CA MET A 30 16.59 1.60 9.40
C MET A 30 17.37 1.38 8.09
N PRO A 31 18.72 1.41 8.12
CA PRO A 31 19.52 1.03 6.98
C PRO A 31 19.30 -0.44 6.60
N PHE A 32 19.12 -0.70 5.30
CA PHE A 32 18.90 -2.03 4.77
C PHE A 32 19.58 -2.20 3.40
N VAL A 33 20.76 -2.84 3.40
CA VAL A 33 21.57 -3.02 2.18
C VAL A 33 21.93 -1.65 1.58
N ASN A 34 21.43 -1.32 0.39
CA ASN A 34 21.68 -0.06 -0.33
C ASN A 34 20.46 0.88 -0.28
N THR A 35 19.58 0.67 0.70
CA THR A 35 18.38 1.46 0.89
C THR A 35 18.20 1.80 2.37
N ASP A 36 17.37 2.80 2.64
CA ASP A 36 16.86 3.08 3.98
C ASP A 36 15.37 2.77 4.02
N ILE A 37 14.91 2.12 5.09
CA ILE A 37 13.49 1.79 5.28
C ILE A 37 12.95 2.62 6.43
N GLN A 38 12.03 3.53 6.14
CA GLN A 38 11.19 4.19 7.14
C GLN A 38 9.89 3.39 7.33
N PHE A 39 9.58 3.07 8.59
CA PHE A 39 8.32 2.42 8.96
C PHE A 39 7.32 3.47 9.40
N PHE A 40 6.16 3.61 8.75
CA PHE A 40 5.15 4.59 9.14
C PHE A 40 3.85 3.90 9.57
N PRO A 41 3.12 4.45 10.57
CA PRO A 41 1.91 3.82 11.05
C PRO A 41 0.82 3.83 9.98
N ILE A 42 0.04 2.74 9.90
CA ILE A 42 -1.16 2.65 9.04
C ILE A 42 -2.40 2.34 9.88
N SER A 43 -3.58 2.66 9.35
CA SER A 43 -4.84 2.35 10.04
C SER A 43 -5.31 0.94 9.73
N HIS A 44 -4.98 -0.05 10.56
CA HIS A 44 -5.44 -1.44 10.41
C HIS A 44 -5.79 -2.09 11.75
N ASP A 45 -6.55 -3.18 11.75
CA ASP A 45 -7.02 -3.87 12.95
C ASP A 45 -6.01 -4.84 13.60
N THR A 46 -4.71 -4.64 13.37
CA THR A 46 -3.60 -5.43 13.92
C THR A 46 -2.77 -4.63 14.93
N ALA A 47 -1.84 -5.29 15.64
CA ALA A 47 -1.01 -4.63 16.64
C ALA A 47 0.17 -3.93 15.97
N ASP A 48 0.20 -2.59 16.08
CA ASP A 48 1.26 -1.73 15.54
C ASP A 48 1.53 -1.97 14.04
N PRO A 49 0.52 -1.82 13.16
CA PRO A 49 0.69 -2.04 11.74
C PRO A 49 1.48 -0.89 11.10
N VAL A 50 2.36 -1.24 10.16
CA VAL A 50 3.22 -0.28 9.47
C VAL A 50 3.17 -0.45 7.95
N GLY A 51 3.22 0.68 7.25
CA GLY A 51 3.65 0.75 5.87
C GLY A 51 5.16 1.01 5.80
N PHE A 52 5.73 0.85 4.61
CA PHE A 52 7.16 1.02 4.37
C PHE A 52 7.38 2.11 3.35
N ARG A 53 8.24 3.07 3.68
CA ARG A 53 8.85 3.99 2.72
C ARG A 53 10.30 3.56 2.54
N ILE A 54 10.61 3.06 1.35
CA ILE A 54 11.93 2.55 1.00
C ILE A 54 12.62 3.64 0.17
N HIS A 55 13.70 4.19 0.70
CA HIS A 55 14.48 5.26 0.10
C HIS A 55 15.75 4.70 -0.55
N SER A 56 16.07 5.19 -1.73
CA SER A 56 17.30 4.90 -2.47
C SER A 56 17.70 6.12 -3.29
N ASP A 57 18.92 6.12 -3.84
CA ASP A 57 19.39 7.18 -4.75
C ASP A 57 18.52 7.30 -6.01
N GLU A 58 17.81 6.23 -6.39
CA GLU A 58 16.92 6.20 -7.55
C GLU A 58 15.51 6.73 -7.24
N GLY A 59 15.22 7.11 -6.00
CA GLY A 59 13.91 7.55 -5.54
C GLY A 59 13.26 6.55 -4.59
N GLU A 60 11.95 6.75 -4.37
CA GLU A 60 11.27 6.16 -3.23
C GLU A 60 10.11 5.24 -3.61
N ILE A 61 10.01 4.12 -2.89
CA ILE A 61 8.92 3.16 -3.00
C ILE A 61 8.08 3.22 -1.73
N ILE A 62 6.79 3.49 -1.88
CA ILE A 62 5.81 3.47 -0.80
C ILE A 62 5.01 2.18 -0.89
N HIS A 63 5.08 1.36 0.15
CA HIS A 63 4.30 0.15 0.31
C HIS A 63 3.31 0.32 1.48
N ALA A 64 2.03 0.40 1.16
CA ALA A 64 0.95 0.66 2.10
C ALA A 64 -0.28 -0.21 1.78
N THR A 65 -0.16 -1.51 2.02
CA THR A 65 -1.30 -2.42 2.02
C THR A 65 -1.93 -2.50 3.40
N ASP A 66 -3.11 -3.12 3.49
CA ASP A 66 -3.86 -3.21 4.75
C ASP A 66 -4.20 -1.82 5.31
N LEU A 67 -4.54 -0.88 4.42
CA LEU A 67 -4.78 0.51 4.77
C LEU A 67 -6.29 0.74 4.91
N GLY A 68 -6.79 0.92 6.13
CA GLY A 68 -8.21 1.17 6.38
C GLY A 68 -8.62 2.63 6.21
N ILE A 69 -7.69 3.57 6.43
CA ILE A 69 -7.86 5.00 6.17
C ILE A 69 -6.59 5.52 5.52
N ALA A 70 -6.76 6.29 4.44
CA ALA A 70 -5.71 7.16 3.91
C ALA A 70 -6.14 8.61 4.11
N ASP A 71 -5.46 9.32 5.01
CA ASP A 71 -5.73 10.72 5.32
C ASP A 71 -4.53 11.62 4.98
N ASN A 72 -4.71 12.92 5.19
CA ASN A 72 -3.70 13.93 4.85
C ASN A 72 -2.37 13.74 5.62
N GLY A 73 -2.37 13.03 6.75
CA GLY A 73 -1.14 12.73 7.51
C GLY A 73 -0.16 11.86 6.73
N LEU A 74 -0.65 11.08 5.76
CA LEU A 74 0.18 10.27 4.86
C LEU A 74 0.64 11.06 3.61
N GLY A 75 0.18 12.29 3.43
CA GLY A 75 0.41 13.05 2.20
C GLY A 75 1.89 13.32 1.91
N GLU A 76 2.68 13.66 2.92
CA GLU A 76 4.13 13.88 2.78
C GLU A 76 4.83 12.62 2.25
N ILE A 77 4.52 11.47 2.86
CA ILE A 77 5.08 10.16 2.51
C ILE A 77 4.69 9.80 1.07
N PHE A 78 3.41 9.91 0.71
CA PHE A 78 2.98 9.52 -0.63
C PHE A 78 3.44 10.50 -1.72
N ASN A 79 3.60 11.80 -1.42
CA ASN A 79 4.11 12.78 -2.39
C ASN A 79 5.57 12.56 -2.74
N SER A 80 6.36 11.94 -1.87
CA SER A 80 7.75 11.58 -2.16
C SER A 80 7.91 10.37 -3.09
N ALA A 81 6.82 9.62 -3.33
CA ALA A 81 6.86 8.35 -4.03
C ALA A 81 7.23 8.48 -5.52
N ARG A 82 8.20 7.67 -5.94
CA ARG A 82 8.40 7.28 -7.35
C ARG A 82 7.51 6.08 -7.70
N VAL A 83 7.32 5.16 -6.77
CA VAL A 83 6.41 4.00 -6.90
C VAL A 83 5.51 3.91 -5.69
N ILE A 84 4.21 3.68 -5.93
CA ILE A 84 3.23 3.39 -4.87
C ILE A 84 2.68 1.98 -5.07
N LEU A 85 2.66 1.19 -4.00
CA LEU A 85 1.97 -0.07 -3.87
C LEU A 85 0.95 0.08 -2.74
N MET A 86 -0.34 0.16 -3.06
CA MET A 86 -1.38 0.42 -2.05
C MET A 86 -2.69 -0.34 -2.31
N ASP A 87 -3.52 -0.43 -1.28
CA ASP A 87 -4.82 -1.09 -1.34
C ASP A 87 -5.74 -0.47 -2.40
N PHE A 88 -6.20 -1.32 -3.32
CA PHE A 88 -7.40 -1.15 -4.12
C PHE A 88 -8.27 -2.37 -3.86
N ASN A 89 -8.75 -2.51 -2.62
CA ASN A 89 -9.20 -3.81 -2.14
C ASN A 89 -10.53 -4.22 -2.75
N HIS A 90 -11.54 -3.37 -2.71
CA HIS A 90 -12.89 -3.73 -3.13
C HIS A 90 -13.58 -2.61 -3.91
N ASP A 91 -14.49 -3.02 -4.79
CA ASP A 91 -15.54 -2.18 -5.30
C ASP A 91 -16.72 -2.18 -4.30
N LEU A 92 -17.30 -1.00 -4.05
CA LEU A 92 -18.34 -0.83 -3.04
C LEU A 92 -19.61 -1.61 -3.39
N GLU A 93 -20.02 -1.59 -4.66
CA GLU A 93 -21.22 -2.26 -5.12
C GLU A 93 -21.04 -3.79 -5.08
N MET A 94 -19.88 -4.27 -5.53
CA MET A 94 -19.51 -5.68 -5.44
C MET A 94 -19.44 -6.15 -3.99
N LEU A 95 -18.90 -5.36 -3.07
CA LEU A 95 -18.86 -5.71 -1.65
C LEU A 95 -20.26 -5.80 -1.05
N VAL A 96 -21.14 -4.85 -1.33
CA VAL A 96 -22.53 -4.84 -0.82
C VAL A 96 -23.31 -6.04 -1.33
N LYS A 97 -23.22 -6.34 -2.64
CA LYS A 97 -23.95 -7.44 -3.29
C LYS A 97 -23.27 -8.80 -3.12
N GLY A 98 -22.01 -8.82 -2.69
CA GLY A 98 -21.19 -10.01 -2.58
C GLY A 98 -21.66 -11.02 -1.54
N PRO A 99 -21.11 -12.24 -1.56
CA PRO A 99 -21.59 -13.37 -0.76
C PRO A 99 -21.19 -13.30 0.72
N TYR A 100 -20.38 -12.32 1.11
CA TYR A 100 -19.89 -12.22 2.48
C TYR A 100 -21.02 -11.92 3.47
N PRO A 101 -20.93 -12.45 4.71
CA PRO A 101 -21.86 -12.06 5.77
C PRO A 101 -21.67 -10.58 6.12
N ILE A 102 -22.72 -9.96 6.66
CA ILE A 102 -22.77 -8.51 6.94
C ILE A 102 -21.58 -8.06 7.81
N PHE A 103 -21.27 -8.77 8.89
CA PHE A 103 -20.16 -8.40 9.78
C PHE A 103 -18.81 -8.33 9.05
N LEU A 104 -18.59 -9.17 8.04
CA LEU A 104 -17.34 -9.16 7.26
C LEU A 104 -17.32 -8.00 6.27
N LYS A 105 -18.47 -7.67 5.67
CA LYS A 105 -18.62 -6.48 4.81
C LYS A 105 -18.32 -5.21 5.61
N GLU A 106 -18.89 -5.10 6.81
CA GLU A 106 -18.65 -3.97 7.72
C GLU A 106 -17.19 -3.87 8.16
N ARG A 107 -16.55 -5.01 8.49
CA ARG A 107 -15.12 -5.02 8.82
C ARG A 107 -14.26 -4.55 7.64
N ILE A 108 -14.53 -5.03 6.42
CA ILE A 108 -13.77 -4.67 5.22
C ILE A 108 -13.92 -3.19 4.88
N ALA A 109 -15.16 -2.68 4.92
CA ALA A 109 -15.47 -1.29 4.59
C ALA A 109 -15.14 -0.29 5.71
N GLY A 110 -14.85 -0.78 6.92
CA GLY A 110 -14.57 0.06 8.08
C GLY A 110 -13.18 0.70 8.04
N ASN A 111 -13.01 1.71 8.88
CA ASN A 111 -11.78 2.51 9.02
C ASN A 111 -10.50 1.73 9.39
N LYS A 112 -10.62 0.46 9.77
CA LYS A 112 -9.50 -0.44 10.10
C LYS A 112 -9.45 -1.68 9.19
N GLY A 113 -10.29 -1.70 8.15
CA GLY A 113 -10.32 -2.73 7.12
C GLY A 113 -9.39 -2.36 5.98
N HIS A 114 -9.95 -2.16 4.79
CA HIS A 114 -9.18 -1.87 3.58
C HIS A 114 -9.80 -0.73 2.78
N LEU A 115 -8.97 0.01 2.04
CA LEU A 115 -9.47 1.01 1.11
C LEU A 115 -10.29 0.36 0.00
N SER A 116 -11.48 0.94 -0.24
CA SER A 116 -12.18 0.73 -1.51
C SER A 116 -11.41 1.38 -2.67
N ASN A 117 -11.68 0.92 -3.89
CA ASN A 117 -11.13 1.53 -5.11
C ASN A 117 -11.38 3.05 -5.15
N GLU A 118 -12.58 3.48 -4.75
CA GLU A 118 -12.97 4.89 -4.72
C GLU A 118 -12.23 5.68 -3.63
N SER A 119 -12.06 5.10 -2.44
CA SER A 119 -11.33 5.77 -1.35
C SER A 119 -9.85 5.92 -1.67
N ALA A 120 -9.23 4.90 -2.26
CA ALA A 120 -7.85 4.97 -2.75
C ALA A 120 -7.70 6.02 -3.85
N ALA A 121 -8.60 6.04 -4.84
CA ALA A 121 -8.60 7.02 -5.90
C ALA A 121 -8.78 8.46 -5.37
N LYS A 122 -9.69 8.66 -4.42
CA LYS A 122 -9.93 9.95 -3.77
C LYS A 122 -8.72 10.46 -3.01
N PHE A 123 -8.04 9.58 -2.27
CA PHE A 123 -6.81 9.92 -1.58
C PHE A 123 -5.73 10.36 -2.58
N LEU A 124 -5.47 9.57 -3.62
CA LEU A 124 -4.49 9.89 -4.65
C LEU A 124 -4.82 11.21 -5.37
N ALA A 125 -6.10 11.50 -5.61
CA ALA A 125 -6.54 12.75 -6.23
C ALA A 125 -6.20 14.00 -5.41
N GLY A 126 -6.10 13.87 -4.08
CA GLY A 126 -5.69 14.94 -3.18
C GLY A 126 -4.18 15.20 -3.09
N LEU A 127 -3.36 14.36 -3.74
CA LEU A 127 -1.90 14.41 -3.68
C LEU A 127 -1.29 15.02 -4.95
N GLU A 128 -0.11 15.63 -4.81
CA GLU A 128 0.63 16.22 -5.92
C GLU A 128 1.35 15.17 -6.76
N LEU A 129 1.99 14.19 -6.10
CA LEU A 129 2.68 13.06 -6.72
C LEU A 129 3.67 13.47 -7.84
N PRO A 130 4.59 14.42 -7.58
CA PRO A 130 5.45 15.02 -8.61
C PRO A 130 6.37 14.03 -9.33
N ASN A 131 6.79 12.97 -8.62
CA ASN A 131 7.78 11.99 -9.10
C ASN A 131 7.16 10.62 -9.41
N LEU A 132 5.84 10.48 -9.31
CA LEU A 132 5.20 9.17 -9.44
C LEU A 132 5.30 8.63 -10.87
N GLU A 133 5.97 7.50 -11.01
CA GLU A 133 6.16 6.80 -12.28
C GLU A 133 5.32 5.52 -12.36
N ALA A 134 5.04 4.86 -11.23
CA ALA A 134 4.21 3.66 -11.19
C ALA A 134 3.27 3.60 -9.98
N LEU A 135 2.03 3.22 -10.24
CA LEU A 135 1.02 2.89 -9.24
C LEU A 135 0.62 1.42 -9.38
N ILE A 136 0.90 0.64 -8.34
CA ILE A 136 0.56 -0.77 -8.26
C ILE A 136 -0.67 -0.93 -7.37
N LEU A 137 -1.76 -1.38 -7.98
CA LEU A 137 -3.04 -1.64 -7.32
C LEU A 137 -2.92 -3.00 -6.61
N ALA A 138 -2.70 -2.94 -5.31
CA ALA A 138 -2.39 -4.09 -4.47
C ALA A 138 -3.62 -4.60 -3.73
N HIS A 139 -3.45 -5.80 -3.16
CA HIS A 139 -4.34 -6.34 -2.16
C HIS A 139 -5.83 -6.36 -2.55
N MET A 140 -6.10 -6.62 -3.84
CA MET A 140 -7.45 -6.73 -4.38
C MET A 140 -8.18 -7.96 -3.83
N SER A 141 -9.42 -7.76 -3.40
CA SER A 141 -10.36 -8.82 -3.06
C SER A 141 -10.68 -9.64 -4.30
N ARG A 142 -10.50 -10.96 -4.20
CA ARG A 142 -10.92 -11.93 -5.24
C ARG A 142 -12.43 -11.88 -5.51
N THR A 143 -13.20 -11.59 -4.48
CA THR A 143 -14.66 -11.77 -4.50
C THR A 143 -15.37 -10.46 -4.78
N ASN A 144 -14.85 -9.36 -4.25
CA ASN A 144 -15.52 -8.06 -4.28
C ASN A 144 -14.75 -7.02 -5.09
N ASN A 145 -13.91 -7.47 -6.03
CA ASN A 145 -13.22 -6.58 -6.96
C ASN A 145 -12.88 -7.33 -8.26
N VAL A 146 -12.58 -6.57 -9.30
CA VAL A 146 -11.95 -7.07 -10.52
C VAL A 146 -10.89 -6.07 -11.02
N PRO A 147 -9.80 -6.54 -11.64
CA PRO A 147 -8.69 -5.66 -12.04
C PRO A 147 -9.10 -4.51 -12.96
N THR A 148 -10.12 -4.70 -13.80
CA THR A 148 -10.61 -3.65 -14.71
C THR A 148 -11.28 -2.50 -13.98
N VAL A 149 -12.06 -2.79 -12.93
CA VAL A 149 -12.73 -1.76 -12.12
C VAL A 149 -11.71 -0.98 -11.28
N ALA A 150 -10.78 -1.68 -10.63
CA ALA A 150 -9.70 -1.03 -9.88
C ALA A 150 -8.84 -0.12 -10.77
N ARG A 151 -8.49 -0.58 -11.98
CA ARG A 151 -7.74 0.23 -12.96
C ARG A 151 -8.52 1.45 -13.42
N SER A 152 -9.82 1.30 -13.70
CA SER A 152 -10.67 2.43 -14.11
C SER A 152 -10.71 3.52 -13.04
N ALA A 153 -10.92 3.13 -11.78
CA ALA A 153 -10.91 4.06 -10.64
C ALA A 153 -9.56 4.79 -10.51
N ALA A 154 -8.44 4.07 -10.66
CA ALA A 154 -7.12 4.66 -10.61
C ALA A 154 -6.85 5.58 -11.82
N GLN A 155 -7.22 5.18 -13.04
CA GLN A 155 -7.02 5.95 -14.27
C GLN A 155 -7.71 7.33 -14.21
N ALA A 156 -8.94 7.36 -13.70
CA ALA A 156 -9.72 8.59 -13.54
C ALA A 156 -9.00 9.68 -12.71
N VAL A 157 -8.12 9.28 -11.78
CA VAL A 157 -7.31 10.22 -10.98
C VAL A 157 -6.29 10.98 -11.83
N PHE A 158 -5.76 10.34 -12.86
CA PHE A 158 -4.63 10.83 -13.66
C PHE A 158 -5.04 11.42 -15.01
N GLU A 159 -6.29 11.25 -15.46
CA GLU A 159 -6.78 11.76 -16.76
C GLU A 159 -6.52 13.25 -16.99
N LYS A 160 -6.59 14.06 -15.92
CA LYS A 160 -6.38 15.52 -15.98
C LYS A 160 -4.97 15.96 -15.61
N ARG A 161 -4.07 15.01 -15.29
CA ARG A 161 -2.69 15.32 -14.92
C ARG A 161 -1.80 15.39 -16.16
N LYS A 162 -0.73 16.18 -16.06
CA LYS A 162 0.26 16.31 -17.13
C LYS A 162 1.04 15.01 -17.38
N LYS A 163 1.17 14.19 -16.34
CA LYS A 163 1.86 12.90 -16.37
C LYS A 163 0.92 11.85 -15.79
N THR A 164 0.87 10.70 -16.46
CA THR A 164 0.12 9.52 -16.01
C THR A 164 1.13 8.44 -15.67
N PRO A 165 1.17 7.92 -14.43
CA PRO A 165 2.05 6.82 -14.09
C PRO A 165 1.61 5.53 -14.77
N GLN A 166 2.49 4.54 -14.81
CA GLN A 166 2.11 3.19 -15.15
C GLN A 166 1.15 2.63 -14.08
N ILE A 167 -0.07 2.28 -14.48
CA ILE A 167 -1.06 1.72 -13.55
C ILE A 167 -1.11 0.19 -13.73
N ILE A 168 -0.67 -0.52 -12.70
CA ILE A 168 -0.45 -1.96 -12.72
C ILE A 168 -1.35 -2.62 -11.68
N ALA A 169 -2.32 -3.42 -12.11
CA ALA A 169 -3.06 -4.26 -11.18
C ALA A 169 -2.20 -5.49 -10.82
N ALA A 170 -1.90 -5.67 -9.54
CA ALA A 170 -1.17 -6.82 -9.04
C ALA A 170 -1.95 -8.12 -9.28
N ASP A 171 -1.24 -9.21 -9.53
CA ASP A 171 -1.83 -10.53 -9.66
C ASP A 171 -1.46 -11.38 -8.45
N GLN A 172 -2.34 -12.30 -8.09
CA GLN A 172 -2.17 -13.11 -6.89
C GLN A 172 -1.24 -14.30 -7.06
N TYR A 173 -1.08 -14.78 -8.29
CA TYR A 173 -0.36 -16.00 -8.61
C TYR A 173 0.85 -15.74 -9.51
N ARG A 174 0.94 -14.54 -10.08
CA ARG A 174 2.01 -14.17 -11.00
C ARG A 174 2.70 -12.90 -10.56
N PRO A 175 4.04 -12.90 -10.44
CA PRO A 175 4.76 -11.66 -10.21
C PRO A 175 4.52 -10.69 -11.36
N ARG A 176 4.49 -9.41 -11.04
CA ARG A 176 4.45 -8.32 -12.02
C ARG A 176 5.81 -7.65 -12.03
N PHE A 177 6.35 -7.43 -13.21
CA PHE A 177 7.56 -6.63 -13.40
C PHE A 177 7.14 -5.18 -13.62
N VAL A 178 7.83 -4.27 -12.97
CA VAL A 178 7.68 -2.83 -13.16
C VAL A 178 8.98 -2.34 -13.76
N ASP A 179 8.92 -1.92 -15.02
CA ASP A 179 10.05 -1.32 -15.72
C ASP A 179 9.87 0.19 -15.67
N LEU A 180 10.73 0.87 -14.92
CA LEU A 180 10.70 2.32 -14.76
C LEU A 180 11.62 3.02 -15.78
N GLY A 181 12.17 2.28 -16.74
CA GLY A 181 13.19 2.78 -17.66
C GLY A 181 14.56 2.87 -17.00
N PRO A 182 15.55 3.47 -17.68
CA PRO A 182 16.89 3.64 -17.14
C PRO A 182 16.85 4.53 -15.90
N SER A 183 17.57 4.14 -14.85
CA SER A 183 17.90 5.01 -13.72
C SER A 183 18.54 6.27 -14.27
N PHE A 184 18.07 7.46 -13.87
CA PHE A 184 18.69 8.71 -14.28
C PHE A 184 20.18 8.65 -13.86
N GLU A 185 21.10 8.65 -14.83
CA GLU A 185 22.52 8.84 -14.52
C GLU A 185 22.67 10.20 -13.84
N ALA A 186 23.25 10.20 -12.64
CA ALA A 186 23.61 11.40 -11.90
C ALA A 186 24.81 12.12 -12.54
#